data_AF-H6SKH3-F1
#
_entry.id   AF-H6SKH3-F1
#
_cell.length_a   1.000
_cell.length_b   1.000
_cell.length_c   1.000
_cell.angle_alpha   90.00
_cell.angle_beta   90.00
_cell.angle_gamma   90.00
#
_symmetry.space_group_name_H-M   'P 1'
#
loop_
_entity.id
_entity.type
_entity.pdbx_description
1 polymer ?
#
loop_
_entity_poly.entity_id
_entity_poly.type
_entity_poly.pdbx_seq_one_letter_code
_entity_poly.pdbx_strand_id
1 'polypeptide(L)'
;MLRHLAQDFAEVPAQARAALAVGDPAQAARLLHGLRGAAGTLAAIEIATVASALEAQIRDGHTAETETDFLRLEIALTRLIEAIRTHGLDQSGTDPRARGQALTESLLDALDTQSLSALPQAEALRTDLATVLPPGVWESLMRAIEGLRFAEAAALLRRSLDPGRKEGWPDPSAQETHHVTEGSGEAESPQPSRPPSP
;
A
#
# COMPACT_ATOMS: atom_id res chain seq x y z
N MET A 1 9.35 -11.10 0.72
CA MET A 1 10.80 -10.88 0.43
C MET A 1 11.44 -9.91 1.41
N LEU A 2 10.94 -8.68 1.57
CA LEU A 2 11.50 -7.67 2.50
C LEU A 2 11.55 -8.11 3.97
N ARG A 3 10.55 -8.87 4.43
CA ARG A 3 10.47 -9.41 5.80
C ARG A 3 11.54 -10.46 6.09
N HIS A 4 11.73 -11.41 5.15
CA HIS A 4 12.77 -12.45 5.25
C HIS A 4 14.15 -11.80 5.22
N LEU A 5 14.37 -10.86 4.29
CA LEU A 5 15.61 -10.08 4.21
C LEU A 5 15.89 -9.35 5.54
N ALA A 6 14.91 -8.65 6.12
CA ALA A 6 15.07 -7.97 7.40
C ALA A 6 15.31 -8.92 8.59
N GLN A 7 14.75 -10.13 8.56
CA GLN A 7 14.96 -11.17 9.58
C GLN A 7 16.34 -11.83 9.46
N ASP A 8 16.76 -12.15 8.24
CA ASP A 8 18.08 -12.75 7.95
C ASP A 8 19.22 -11.84 8.41
N PHE A 9 18.99 -10.53 8.39
CA PHE A 9 19.96 -9.52 8.78
C PHE A 9 19.88 -9.07 10.24
N ALA A 10 18.86 -9.49 10.98
CA ALA A 10 18.72 -9.17 12.41
C ALA A 10 19.86 -9.77 13.24
N GLU A 11 20.37 -10.93 12.83
CA GLU A 11 21.43 -11.67 13.53
C GLU A 11 22.85 -11.22 13.14
N VAL A 12 23.00 -10.37 12.11
CA VAL A 12 24.33 -9.95 11.63
C VAL A 12 25.17 -9.27 12.72
N PRO A 13 24.65 -8.33 13.55
CA PRO A 13 25.44 -7.74 14.63
C PRO A 13 25.98 -8.80 15.61
N ALA A 14 25.16 -9.78 15.98
CA ALA A 14 25.57 -10.87 16.87
C ALA A 14 26.63 -11.78 16.22
N GLN A 15 26.44 -12.15 14.95
CA GLN A 15 27.39 -12.96 14.18
C GLN A 15 28.73 -12.24 13.97
N ALA A 16 28.70 -10.94 13.70
CA ALA A 16 29.91 -10.13 13.55
C ALA A 16 30.68 -10.00 14.87
N ARG A 17 29.99 -9.78 16.00
CA ARG A 17 30.64 -9.82 17.33
C ARG A 17 31.24 -11.19 17.64
N ALA A 18 30.54 -12.28 17.32
CA ALA A 18 31.06 -13.63 17.51
C ALA A 18 32.33 -13.89 16.67
N ALA A 19 32.36 -13.41 15.43
CA ALA A 19 33.54 -13.49 14.56
C ALA A 19 34.72 -12.70 15.14
N LEU A 20 34.48 -11.49 15.68
CA LEU A 20 35.52 -10.71 16.37
C LEU A 20 36.04 -11.43 17.62
N ALA A 21 35.17 -12.05 18.41
CA ALA A 21 35.53 -12.75 19.64
C ALA A 21 36.44 -13.97 19.39
N VAL A 22 36.32 -14.63 18.23
CA VAL A 22 37.19 -15.75 17.82
C VAL A 22 38.42 -15.29 17.01
N GLY A 23 38.63 -13.97 16.88
CA GLY A 23 39.78 -13.42 16.16
C GLY A 23 39.67 -13.46 14.63
N ASP A 24 38.45 -13.48 14.08
CA ASP A 24 38.18 -13.43 12.64
C ASP A 24 37.54 -12.09 12.21
N PRO A 25 38.31 -11.00 12.16
CA PRO A 25 37.82 -9.69 11.71
C PRO A 25 37.44 -9.69 10.22
N ALA A 26 38.01 -10.59 9.42
CA ALA A 26 37.68 -10.70 7.99
C ALA A 26 36.24 -11.19 7.80
N GLN A 27 35.81 -12.18 8.59
CA GLN A 27 34.43 -12.65 8.58
C GLN A 27 33.46 -11.58 9.09
N ALA A 28 33.81 -10.86 10.16
CA ALA A 28 32.99 -9.76 10.67
C ALA A 28 32.78 -8.67 9.59
N ALA A 29 33.86 -8.25 8.90
CA ALA A 29 33.78 -7.28 7.83
C ALA A 29 32.92 -7.75 6.65
N ARG A 30 33.01 -9.03 6.25
CA ARG A 30 32.16 -9.60 5.19
C ARG A 30 30.67 -9.57 5.54
N LEU A 31 30.32 -9.90 6.79
CA LEU A 31 28.93 -9.87 7.27
C LEU A 31 28.36 -8.44 7.21
N LEU A 32 29.14 -7.45 7.67
CA LEU A 32 28.76 -6.04 7.63
C LEU A 32 28.67 -5.48 6.22
N HIS A 33 29.57 -5.91 5.32
CA HIS A 33 29.51 -5.56 3.90
C HIS A 33 28.22 -6.05 3.25
N GLY A 34 27.83 -7.30 3.53
CA GLY A 34 26.57 -7.87 3.05
C GLY A 34 25.37 -7.09 3.58
N LEU A 35 25.36 -6.76 4.87
CA LEU A 35 24.33 -5.95 5.50
C LEU A 35 24.23 -4.56 4.85
N ARG A 36 25.35 -3.90 4.58
CA ARG A 36 25.40 -2.60 3.89
C ARG A 36 24.75 -2.68 2.51
N GLY A 37 25.08 -3.71 1.72
CA GLY A 37 24.50 -3.91 0.39
C GLY A 37 22.99 -4.15 0.43
N ALA A 38 22.53 -4.97 1.38
CA ALA A 38 21.11 -5.21 1.58
C ALA A 38 20.37 -3.95 2.05
N ALA A 39 20.93 -3.21 3.01
CA ALA A 39 20.37 -1.96 3.50
C ALA A 39 20.27 -0.89 2.39
N GLY A 40 21.25 -0.84 1.48
CA GLY A 40 21.19 0.03 0.30
C GLY A 40 20.02 -0.30 -0.62
N THR A 41 19.72 -1.59 -0.82
CA THR A 41 18.56 -2.04 -1.62
C THR A 41 17.23 -1.63 -0.98
N LEU A 42 17.18 -1.57 0.35
CA LEU A 42 16.02 -1.18 1.13
C LEU A 42 15.88 0.34 1.35
N ALA A 43 16.81 1.14 0.81
CA ALA A 43 16.96 2.56 1.14
C ALA A 43 17.06 2.82 2.66
N ALA A 44 17.56 1.84 3.43
CA ALA A 44 17.77 1.95 4.88
C ALA A 44 19.09 2.67 5.17
N ILE A 45 19.13 3.98 4.89
CA ILE A 45 20.34 4.80 4.86
C ILE A 45 21.11 4.76 6.19
N GLU A 46 20.41 4.81 7.32
CA GLU A 46 21.04 4.77 8.65
C GLU A 46 21.80 3.46 8.87
N ILE A 47 21.17 2.32 8.53
CA ILE A 47 21.78 0.98 8.66
C ILE A 47 22.97 0.83 7.72
N ALA A 48 22.84 1.27 6.47
CA ALA A 48 23.94 1.21 5.50
C ALA A 48 25.15 2.05 5.95
N THR A 49 24.90 3.21 6.55
CA THR A 49 25.94 4.11 7.05
C THR A 49 26.68 3.51 8.24
N VAL A 50 25.95 3.01 9.24
CA VAL A 50 26.55 2.41 10.44
C VAL A 50 27.30 1.12 10.09
N ALA A 51 26.73 0.26 9.23
CA ALA A 51 27.41 -0.96 8.78
C ALA A 51 28.71 -0.64 8.01
N SER A 52 28.72 0.42 7.20
CA SER A 52 29.92 0.88 6.50
C SER A 52 31.00 1.39 7.47
N ALA A 53 30.62 2.11 8.53
CA ALA A 53 31.54 2.62 9.53
C ALA A 53 32.19 1.46 10.33
N LEU A 54 31.37 0.50 10.77
CA LEU A 54 31.84 -0.71 11.44
C LEU A 54 32.76 -1.55 10.53
N GLU A 55 32.42 -1.72 9.26
CA GLU A 55 33.25 -2.42 8.27
C GLU A 55 34.65 -1.79 8.18
N ALA A 56 34.72 -0.45 8.11
CA ALA A 56 35.97 0.29 8.06
C ALA A 56 36.78 0.16 9.36
N GLN A 57 36.17 0.40 10.52
CA GLN A 57 36.83 0.29 11.83
C GLN A 57 37.44 -1.11 12.05
N ILE A 58 36.70 -2.16 11.70
CA ILE A 58 37.17 -3.55 11.84
C ILE A 58 38.34 -3.83 10.89
N ARG A 59 38.27 -3.36 9.64
CA ARG A 59 39.37 -3.50 8.69
C ARG A 59 40.64 -2.77 9.11
N ASP A 60 40.48 -1.61 9.75
CA ASP A 60 41.58 -0.78 10.21
C ASP A 60 42.11 -1.22 11.60
N GLY A 61 41.52 -2.26 12.20
CA GLY A 61 41.94 -2.82 13.49
C GLY A 61 41.45 -2.06 14.72
N HIS A 62 40.53 -1.10 14.57
CA HIS A 62 39.98 -0.29 15.65
C HIS A 62 38.79 -0.96 16.35
N THR A 63 38.94 -2.23 16.74
CA THR A 63 37.85 -3.05 17.29
C THR A 63 37.46 -2.68 18.73
N ALA A 64 38.28 -1.90 19.44
CA ALA A 64 37.97 -1.46 20.81
C ALA A 64 36.81 -0.44 20.87
N GLU A 65 36.55 0.26 19.76
CA GLU A 65 35.57 1.34 19.70
C GLU A 65 34.25 0.93 19.01
N THR A 66 34.20 -0.28 18.46
CA THR A 66 33.07 -0.75 17.62
C THR A 66 31.80 -1.04 18.42
N GLU A 67 31.87 -1.22 19.73
CA GLU A 67 30.70 -1.65 20.52
C GLU A 67 29.56 -0.62 20.51
N THR A 68 29.91 0.67 20.55
CA THR A 68 28.91 1.74 20.45
C THR A 68 28.19 1.71 19.10
N ASP A 69 28.93 1.46 18.02
CA ASP A 69 28.36 1.41 16.68
C ASP A 69 27.58 0.11 16.44
N PHE A 70 27.95 -1.01 17.06
CA PHE A 70 27.13 -2.22 17.07
C PHE A 70 25.78 -1.99 17.76
N LEU A 71 25.77 -1.32 18.91
CA LEU A 71 24.52 -0.99 19.60
C LEU A 71 23.63 -0.08 18.74
N ARG A 72 24.22 0.91 18.06
CA ARG A 72 23.48 1.78 17.12
C ARG A 72 22.90 0.98 15.97
N LEU A 73 23.65 0.03 15.43
CA LEU A 73 23.20 -0.85 14.36
C LEU A 73 22.00 -1.70 14.78
N GLU A 74 22.05 -2.28 15.98
CA GLU A 74 20.95 -3.09 16.55
C GLU A 74 19.68 -2.28 16.77
N ILE A 75 19.81 -1.06 17.28
CA ILE A 75 18.67 -0.14 17.46
C ILE A 75 18.04 0.19 16.11
N ALA A 76 18.86 0.53 15.09
CA ALA A 76 18.37 0.85 13.76
C ALA A 76 17.69 -0.35 13.09
N LEU A 77 18.25 -1.56 13.20
CA LEU A 77 17.65 -2.80 12.73
C LEU A 77 16.32 -3.10 13.42
N THR A 78 16.27 -2.96 14.75
CA THR A 78 15.05 -3.17 15.53
C THR A 78 13.95 -2.22 15.09
N ARG A 79 14.27 -0.94 14.89
CA ARG A 79 13.31 0.07 14.38
C ARG A 79 12.83 -0.27 12.98
N LEU A 80 13.72 -0.72 12.09
CA LEU A 80 13.33 -1.13 10.74
C LEU A 80 12.41 -2.36 10.76
N ILE A 81 12.77 -3.39 11.54
CA ILE A 81 11.96 -4.61 11.67
C ILE A 81 10.59 -4.28 12.26
N GLU A 82 10.55 -3.44 13.29
CA GLU A 82 9.30 -3.00 13.89
C GLU A 82 8.49 -2.20 12.87
N ALA A 83 9.07 -1.20 12.20
CA ALA A 83 8.38 -0.45 11.15
C ALA A 83 7.83 -1.36 10.04
N ILE A 84 8.57 -2.39 9.61
CA ILE A 84 8.10 -3.39 8.63
C ILE A 84 6.90 -4.19 9.18
N ARG A 85 6.87 -4.50 10.48
CA ARG A 85 5.75 -5.19 11.15
C ARG A 85 4.56 -4.26 11.34
N THR A 86 4.76 -3.08 11.91
CA THR A 86 3.70 -2.14 12.32
C THR A 86 3.04 -1.47 11.11
N HIS A 87 3.84 -1.05 10.11
CA HIS A 87 3.30 -0.39 8.92
C HIS A 87 2.84 -1.35 7.84
N GLY A 88 2.90 -2.66 8.10
CA GLY A 88 2.31 -3.65 7.21
C GLY A 88 2.64 -3.37 5.76
N LEU A 89 3.91 -3.52 5.36
CA LEU A 89 4.16 -4.04 4.01
C LEU A 89 3.67 -5.50 4.01
N ASP A 90 2.35 -5.64 4.17
CA ASP A 90 1.58 -6.86 4.15
C ASP A 90 1.34 -7.24 2.70
N GLN A 91 2.44 -7.46 1.99
CA GLN A 91 2.43 -8.31 0.83
C GLN A 91 2.55 -9.76 1.35
N SER A 92 1.41 -10.23 1.89
CA SER A 92 0.96 -11.63 1.95
C SER A 92 1.61 -12.62 2.93
N GLY A 93 0.74 -13.34 3.66
CA GLY A 93 0.85 -14.80 3.73
C GLY A 93 0.32 -15.50 4.97
N THR A 94 -1.01 -15.67 5.08
CA THR A 94 -1.61 -16.96 5.47
C THR A 94 -3.07 -17.16 5.06
N ASP A 95 -3.81 -16.12 4.67
CA ASP A 95 -5.17 -16.28 4.13
C ASP A 95 -5.27 -15.79 2.67
N PRO A 96 -5.39 -16.70 1.69
CA PRO A 96 -5.65 -16.36 0.29
C PRO A 96 -6.87 -15.45 0.08
N ARG A 97 -7.87 -15.54 0.97
CA ARG A 97 -9.09 -14.73 0.90
C ARG A 97 -8.84 -13.28 1.30
N ALA A 98 -8.14 -13.05 2.41
CA ALA A 98 -7.78 -11.70 2.86
C ALA A 98 -6.86 -10.98 1.85
N ARG A 99 -5.93 -11.73 1.24
CA ARG A 99 -5.08 -11.23 0.15
C ARG A 99 -5.92 -10.82 -1.06
N GLY A 100 -6.85 -11.67 -1.49
CA GLY A 100 -7.77 -11.35 -2.60
C GLY A 100 -8.59 -10.09 -2.32
N GLN A 101 -9.07 -9.91 -1.08
CA GLN A 101 -9.84 -8.73 -0.68
C GLN A 101 -9.00 -7.45 -0.69
N ALA A 102 -7.83 -7.44 -0.05
CA ALA A 102 -6.97 -6.25 0.00
C ALA A 102 -6.49 -5.78 -1.39
N LEU A 103 -6.14 -6.73 -2.26
CA LEU A 103 -5.71 -6.41 -3.63
C LEU A 103 -6.86 -5.86 -4.49
N THR A 104 -8.08 -6.35 -4.23
CA THR A 104 -9.29 -5.86 -4.89
C THR A 104 -9.67 -4.46 -4.43
N GLU A 105 -9.56 -4.17 -3.13
CA GLU A 105 -9.75 -2.83 -2.58
C GLU A 105 -8.73 -1.83 -3.15
N SER A 106 -7.46 -2.24 -3.27
CA SER A 106 -6.43 -1.41 -3.88
C SER A 106 -6.70 -1.09 -5.36
N LEU A 107 -7.22 -2.04 -6.15
CA LEU A 107 -7.59 -1.79 -7.53
C LEU A 107 -8.82 -0.87 -7.63
N LEU A 108 -9.79 -1.03 -6.73
CA LEU A 108 -10.95 -0.13 -6.66
C LEU A 108 -10.54 1.31 -6.34
N ASP A 109 -9.63 1.51 -5.39
CA ASP A 109 -9.09 2.83 -5.04
C ASP A 109 -8.35 3.49 -6.22
N ALA A 110 -7.54 2.72 -6.96
CA ALA A 110 -6.85 3.20 -8.15
C ALA A 110 -7.81 3.59 -9.29
N LEU A 111 -8.95 2.89 -9.42
CA LEU A 111 -10.00 3.21 -10.39
C LEU A 111 -10.84 4.43 -9.95
N ASP A 112 -11.18 4.54 -8.67
CA ASP A 112 -11.93 5.69 -8.12
C ASP A 112 -11.09 6.98 -8.21
N THR A 113 -9.77 6.90 -8.03
CA THR A 113 -8.84 8.02 -8.15
C THR A 113 -8.43 8.35 -9.59
N GLN A 114 -9.00 7.65 -10.58
CA GLN A 114 -8.71 7.81 -12.02
C GLN A 114 -7.21 7.72 -12.34
N SER A 115 -6.47 6.90 -11.59
CA SER A 115 -5.03 6.82 -11.73
C SER A 115 -4.61 6.00 -12.93
N LEU A 116 -3.65 6.50 -13.71
CA LEU A 116 -2.99 5.74 -14.79
C LEU A 116 -2.23 4.51 -14.27
N SER A 117 -2.01 4.41 -12.97
CA SER A 117 -1.47 3.19 -12.33
C SER A 117 -2.46 2.03 -12.31
N ALA A 118 -3.74 2.24 -12.64
CA ALA A 118 -4.76 1.19 -12.63
C ALA A 118 -4.47 0.07 -13.64
N LEU A 119 -3.85 0.38 -14.79
CA LEU A 119 -3.52 -0.60 -15.82
C LEU A 119 -2.42 -1.59 -15.37
N PRO A 120 -1.22 -1.15 -14.95
CA PRO A 120 -0.19 -2.07 -14.46
C PRO A 120 -0.62 -2.82 -13.18
N GLN A 121 -1.47 -2.20 -12.35
CA GLN A 121 -2.03 -2.86 -11.18
C GLN A 121 -3.05 -3.95 -11.55
N ALA A 122 -3.95 -3.69 -12.49
CA ALA A 122 -4.88 -4.71 -12.98
C ALA A 122 -4.10 -5.91 -13.55
N GLU A 123 -3.11 -5.67 -14.42
CA GLU A 123 -2.34 -6.73 -15.07
C GLU A 123 -1.55 -7.59 -14.06
N ALA A 124 -0.96 -6.97 -13.04
CA ALA A 124 -0.29 -7.69 -11.95
C ALA A 124 -1.24 -8.61 -11.16
N LEU A 125 -2.54 -8.30 -11.14
CA LEU A 125 -3.58 -9.02 -10.43
C LEU A 125 -4.34 -10.03 -11.31
N ARG A 126 -3.96 -10.18 -12.59
CA ARG A 126 -4.67 -11.02 -13.55
C ARG A 126 -4.91 -12.45 -13.06
N THR A 127 -3.89 -13.10 -12.52
CA THR A 127 -3.98 -14.50 -12.08
C THR A 127 -4.93 -14.66 -10.90
N ASP A 128 -4.86 -13.74 -9.94
CA ASP A 128 -5.66 -13.80 -8.72
C ASP A 128 -7.11 -13.41 -9.01
N LEU A 129 -7.34 -12.34 -9.78
CA LEU A 129 -8.68 -11.89 -10.17
C LEU A 129 -9.38 -12.85 -11.13
N ALA A 130 -8.65 -13.57 -12.00
CA ALA A 130 -9.24 -14.57 -12.88
C ALA A 130 -9.88 -15.75 -12.11
N THR A 131 -9.47 -16.00 -10.86
CA THR A 131 -10.08 -17.05 -10.03
C THR A 131 -11.36 -16.60 -9.31
N VAL A 132 -11.56 -15.29 -9.20
CA VAL A 132 -12.67 -14.68 -8.44
C VAL A 132 -13.72 -14.08 -9.37
N LEU A 133 -13.30 -13.55 -10.53
CA LEU A 133 -14.18 -12.90 -11.48
C LEU A 133 -14.89 -13.91 -12.38
N PRO A 134 -16.17 -13.68 -12.70
CA PRO A 134 -16.86 -14.45 -13.72
C PRO A 134 -16.17 -14.35 -15.09
N PRO A 135 -16.26 -15.41 -15.92
CA PRO A 135 -15.70 -15.37 -17.28
C PRO A 135 -16.30 -14.22 -18.09
N GLY A 136 -15.45 -13.49 -18.83
CA GLY A 136 -15.83 -12.32 -19.64
C GLY A 136 -15.85 -10.97 -18.90
N VAL A 137 -15.87 -10.95 -17.56
CA VAL A 137 -15.77 -9.70 -16.78
C VAL A 137 -14.37 -9.11 -16.89
N TRP A 138 -13.34 -9.96 -16.88
CA TRP A 138 -11.94 -9.54 -17.03
C TRP A 138 -11.71 -8.73 -18.32
N GLU A 139 -12.21 -9.23 -19.45
CA GLU A 139 -12.06 -8.56 -20.76
C GLU A 139 -12.81 -7.22 -20.79
N SER A 140 -13.97 -7.16 -20.15
CA SER A 140 -14.77 -5.94 -20.04
C SER A 140 -14.09 -4.91 -19.12
N LEU A 141 -13.49 -5.36 -18.02
CA LEU A 141 -12.71 -4.55 -17.09
C LEU A 141 -11.48 -3.95 -17.78
N MET A 142 -10.67 -4.77 -18.45
CA MET A 142 -9.48 -4.30 -19.17
C MET A 142 -9.84 -3.31 -20.28
N ARG A 143 -10.90 -3.57 -21.06
CA ARG A 143 -11.38 -2.64 -22.10
C ARG A 143 -11.83 -1.29 -21.52
N ALA A 144 -12.38 -1.28 -20.30
CA ALA A 144 -12.77 -0.05 -19.62
C ALA A 144 -11.54 0.71 -19.09
N ILE A 145 -10.55 0.02 -18.51
CA ILE A 145 -9.30 0.63 -18.02
C ILE A 145 -8.47 1.21 -19.19
N GLU A 146 -8.30 0.45 -20.27
CA GLU A 146 -7.61 0.89 -21.49
C GLU A 146 -8.32 2.08 -22.16
N GLY A 147 -9.65 2.12 -22.09
CA GLY A 147 -10.48 3.22 -22.58
C GLY A 147 -10.55 4.42 -21.62
N LEU A 148 -9.79 4.44 -20.52
CA LEU A 148 -9.84 5.44 -19.45
C LEU A 148 -11.23 5.63 -18.83
N ARG A 149 -12.11 4.64 -18.98
CA ARG A 149 -13.46 4.59 -18.39
C ARG A 149 -13.38 3.99 -16.99
N PHE A 150 -12.62 4.65 -16.12
CA PHE A 150 -12.31 4.14 -14.77
C PHE A 150 -13.55 3.95 -13.89
N ALA A 151 -14.55 4.83 -14.02
CA ALA A 151 -15.83 4.69 -13.31
C ALA A 151 -16.60 3.43 -13.74
N GLU A 152 -16.59 3.10 -15.03
CA GLU A 152 -17.19 1.87 -15.56
C GLU A 152 -16.43 0.63 -15.08
N ALA A 153 -15.09 0.69 -15.10
CA ALA A 153 -14.24 -0.37 -14.58
C ALA A 153 -14.49 -0.65 -13.08
N ALA A 154 -14.61 0.39 -12.25
CA ALA A 154 -14.91 0.26 -10.82
C ALA A 154 -16.29 -0.37 -10.59
N ALA A 155 -17.30 0.05 -11.37
CA ALA A 155 -18.65 -0.51 -11.29
C ALA A 155 -18.69 -2.00 -11.68
N LEU A 156 -17.97 -2.40 -12.73
CA LEU A 156 -17.84 -3.80 -13.14
C LEU A 156 -17.19 -4.66 -12.06
N LEU A 157 -16.12 -4.14 -11.44
CA LEU A 157 -15.40 -4.84 -10.38
C LEU A 157 -16.26 -5.01 -9.12
N ARG A 158 -16.90 -3.93 -8.62
CA ARG A 158 -17.81 -3.98 -7.46
C ARG A 158 -18.95 -4.97 -7.64
N ARG A 159 -19.60 -4.97 -8.82
CA ARG A 159 -20.72 -5.87 -9.13
C ARG A 159 -20.31 -7.34 -9.13
N SER A 160 -19.07 -7.63 -9.52
CA SER A 160 -18.58 -9.01 -9.66
C SER A 160 -18.14 -9.63 -8.34
N LEU A 161 -17.95 -8.79 -7.31
CA LEU A 161 -17.50 -9.19 -5.97
C LEU A 161 -18.64 -9.32 -4.95
N ASP A 162 -19.83 -8.83 -5.28
CA ASP A 162 -21.05 -8.97 -4.47
C ASP A 162 -22.02 -9.97 -5.14
N PRO A 163 -21.81 -11.29 -4.98
CA PRO A 163 -22.77 -12.29 -5.43
C PRO A 163 -24.06 -12.33 -4.58
N GLY A 164 -24.17 -11.49 -3.54
CA GLY A 164 -25.27 -11.46 -2.59
C GLY A 164 -26.44 -10.55 -2.99
N ARG A 165 -26.27 -9.62 -3.93
CA ARG A 165 -27.37 -8.79 -4.45
C ARG A 165 -28.08 -9.50 -5.61
N LYS A 166 -28.83 -10.56 -5.29
CA LYS A 166 -29.98 -10.92 -6.13
C LYS A 166 -31.00 -9.77 -6.08
N GLU A 167 -31.43 -9.33 -7.26
CA GLU A 167 -32.48 -8.34 -7.53
C GLU A 167 -32.27 -6.89 -7.04
N GLY A 168 -32.51 -5.92 -7.92
CA GLY A 168 -32.70 -4.52 -7.54
C GLY A 168 -31.67 -3.56 -8.14
N TRP A 169 -31.71 -3.43 -9.46
CA TRP A 169 -31.16 -2.33 -10.24
C TRP A 169 -31.98 -1.05 -9.94
N PRO A 170 -31.41 0.05 -9.40
CA PRO A 170 -31.88 1.36 -9.76
C PRO A 170 -31.16 1.76 -11.05
N ASP A 171 -31.96 2.03 -12.07
CA ASP A 171 -31.50 2.46 -13.37
C ASP A 171 -30.80 3.82 -13.29
N PRO A 172 -29.51 3.93 -13.67
CA PRO A 172 -28.85 5.23 -13.76
C PRO A 172 -29.41 6.09 -14.91
N SER A 173 -30.36 5.58 -15.70
CA SER A 173 -31.11 6.33 -16.72
C SER A 173 -32.23 7.23 -16.16
N ALA A 174 -32.48 7.24 -14.85
CA ALA A 174 -33.53 8.08 -14.24
C ALA A 174 -33.07 9.53 -13.91
N GLN A 175 -31.95 9.99 -14.48
CA GLN A 175 -31.62 11.42 -14.54
C GLN A 175 -32.01 11.96 -15.91
N GLU A 176 -33.24 12.45 -16.00
CA GLU A 176 -33.75 13.53 -16.86
C GLU A 176 -35.18 13.22 -17.31
N THR A 177 -36.15 13.96 -16.76
CA THR A 177 -37.24 14.63 -17.47
C THR A 177 -38.31 15.09 -16.46
N HIS A 178 -38.33 16.37 -16.08
CA HIS A 178 -39.48 17.26 -16.33
C HIS A 178 -39.33 18.63 -15.65
N HIS A 179 -39.19 19.61 -16.56
CA HIS A 179 -39.64 20.99 -16.47
C HIS A 179 -41.07 21.12 -15.91
N VAL A 180 -41.33 22.20 -15.13
CA VAL A 180 -42.41 23.23 -15.27
C VAL A 180 -43.81 22.70 -15.71
N THR A 181 -44.95 22.92 -15.01
CA THR A 181 -45.72 24.19 -14.92
C THR A 181 -46.86 24.12 -13.86
N GLU A 182 -47.07 25.27 -13.18
CA GLU A 182 -48.33 26.00 -12.83
C GLU A 182 -49.64 25.36 -12.33
N GLY A 183 -50.19 26.00 -11.28
CA GLY A 183 -51.61 26.37 -11.05
C GLY A 183 -52.42 25.42 -10.14
N SER A 184 -53.35 25.82 -9.27
CA SER A 184 -53.91 27.09 -8.75
C SER A 184 -54.87 26.71 -7.60
N GLY A 185 -55.19 27.64 -6.68
CA GLY A 185 -56.28 27.53 -5.68
C GLY A 185 -55.82 27.96 -4.28
N GLU A 186 -55.69 29.24 -3.93
CA GLU A 186 -56.74 30.27 -3.75
C GLU A 186 -57.51 30.13 -2.42
N ALA A 187 -57.16 30.98 -1.45
CA ALA A 187 -58.00 31.54 -0.37
C ALA A 187 -57.14 32.57 0.39
N GLU A 188 -57.07 33.81 -0.07
CA GLU A 188 -57.93 34.93 0.35
C GLU A 188 -57.28 35.72 1.51
N SER A 189 -56.77 36.91 1.16
CA SER A 189 -56.28 37.96 2.07
C SER A 189 -57.47 38.66 2.76
N PRO A 190 -57.27 39.48 3.81
CA PRO A 190 -56.82 40.87 3.58
C PRO A 190 -55.85 41.43 4.64
N GLN A 191 -54.86 42.19 4.15
CA GLN A 191 -54.18 43.25 4.91
C GLN A 191 -55.15 44.40 5.23
N PRO A 192 -54.83 45.26 6.21
CA PRO A 192 -54.20 46.56 5.91
C PRO A 192 -53.11 46.91 6.96
N SER A 193 -52.13 47.80 6.85
CA SER A 193 -51.67 48.77 5.87
C SER A 193 -50.25 49.20 6.32
N ARG A 194 -49.46 49.70 5.38
CA ARG A 194 -48.04 50.09 5.51
C ARG A 194 -47.81 51.51 6.14
N PRO A 195 -46.55 51.92 6.42
CA PRO A 195 -46.09 52.94 7.40
C PRO A 195 -45.87 54.33 6.70
N PRO A 196 -45.10 55.36 7.20
CA PRO A 196 -43.68 55.33 7.64
C PRO A 196 -43.32 56.27 8.83
N SER A 197 -42.07 56.16 9.30
CA SER A 197 -41.36 57.06 10.23
C SER A 197 -41.34 58.53 9.76
N PRO A 198 -41.04 59.47 10.66
CA PRO A 198 -39.64 59.92 10.85
C PRO A 198 -39.05 59.62 12.22
#